data_AF-A0A7C5R396-F1
#
_entry.id   AF-A0A7C5R396-F1
#
_cell.length_a   1.000
_cell.length_b   1.000
_cell.length_c   1.000
_cell.angle_alpha   90.00
_cell.angle_beta   90.00
_cell.angle_gamma   90.00
#
_symmetry.space_group_name_H-M   'P 1'
#
loop_
_entity.id
_entity.type
_entity.pdbx_description
1 polymer ?
#
loop_
_entity_poly.entity_id
_entity_poly.type
_entity_poly.pdbx_seq_one_letter_code
_entity_poly.pdbx_strand_id
1 'polypeptide(L)'
;MMGRGRSSGMVWALALILLGVVLLVVQLVPGLSVWVGGERGWPLLVVGVGALLLVIGLAAGAPGMAVPACIVGGVGALLYWQNLTGNWASWAYAWTLIPGFVGVGLILAGLLGGRWRQVRAGLWQVLLSLILFGIFASFLGGPALVGQYWPALLIVLGLLLMVRALLHPRGRWGEWGGSGPVEVQPGPAAREPRREWAAEVQEAAVPLDDAGRARLRIRHGAGRLEVRGGAAPGELVGGSFAGGLDVRTQRQGDLLDVEMQTPAQGWPLPWGLGGTLDWSCRLTGQVPLELDLEVGANEARLDLSALRVTALHVKTGASSTEIVLPAAAGYTRVRLEAGAAAIKVRVPEGVAARIHVGGALAGVDVDTVRFPQVGGVYRSADYDTAAHKVEIEAETAVGSLSVR
;
A
#
# COMPACT_ATOMS: atom_id res chain seq x y z
N MET A 1 5.70 7.10 -41.59
CA MET A 1 4.53 6.22 -41.38
C MET A 1 4.96 4.78 -41.64
N MET A 2 4.34 3.81 -40.95
CA MET A 2 4.68 2.36 -40.85
C MET A 2 5.85 2.07 -39.89
N GLY A 3 5.77 1.23 -38.86
CA GLY A 3 4.66 0.49 -38.24
C GLY A 3 5.22 -0.22 -37.01
N ARG A 4 4.79 0.16 -35.81
CA ARG A 4 5.13 -0.51 -34.55
C ARG A 4 3.84 -0.75 -33.77
N GLY A 5 3.16 -1.85 -34.11
CA GLY A 5 1.87 -2.21 -33.53
C GLY A 5 1.39 -3.63 -33.85
N ARG A 6 2.31 -4.59 -34.10
CA ARG A 6 1.96 -5.99 -34.44
C ARG A 6 2.25 -7.03 -33.35
N SER A 7 2.83 -6.65 -32.20
CA SER A 7 3.26 -7.63 -31.19
C SER A 7 2.17 -8.07 -30.21
N SER A 8 1.20 -7.22 -29.85
CA SER A 8 0.15 -7.62 -28.88
C SER A 8 -0.83 -8.62 -29.49
N GLY A 9 -1.25 -8.42 -30.75
CA GLY A 9 -2.18 -9.31 -31.44
C GLY A 9 -1.63 -10.72 -31.65
N MET A 10 -0.32 -10.85 -31.91
CA MET A 10 0.32 -12.15 -32.10
C MET A 10 0.39 -12.96 -30.80
N VAL A 11 0.68 -12.30 -29.68
CA VAL A 11 0.73 -12.94 -28.35
C VAL A 11 -0.65 -13.43 -27.94
N TRP A 12 -1.70 -12.61 -28.16
CA TRP A 12 -3.07 -13.01 -27.91
C TRP A 12 -3.56 -14.13 -28.83
N ALA A 13 -3.20 -14.10 -30.12
CA ALA A 13 -3.52 -15.17 -31.07
C ALA A 13 -2.85 -16.50 -30.67
N LEU A 14 -1.57 -16.47 -30.29
CA LEU A 14 -0.85 -17.66 -29.82
C LEU A 14 -1.45 -18.20 -28.51
N ALA A 15 -1.84 -17.32 -27.59
CA ALA A 15 -2.51 -17.71 -26.35
C ALA A 15 -3.85 -18.40 -26.60
N LEU A 16 -4.66 -17.87 -27.52
CA LEU A 16 -5.95 -18.47 -27.90
C LEU A 16 -5.78 -19.82 -28.62
N ILE A 17 -4.78 -19.94 -29.50
CA ILE A 17 -4.48 -21.21 -30.19
C ILE A 17 -4.07 -22.27 -29.16
N LEU A 18 -3.15 -21.95 -28.25
CA LEU A 18 -2.69 -22.90 -27.24
C LEU A 18 -3.79 -23.27 -26.24
N LEU A 19 -4.61 -22.30 -25.81
CA LEU A 19 -5.78 -22.57 -24.97
C LEU A 19 -6.78 -23.49 -25.70
N GLY A 20 -7.04 -23.22 -26.98
CA GLY A 20 -7.89 -24.06 -27.83
C GLY A 20 -7.35 -25.49 -27.98
N VAL A 21 -6.05 -25.66 -28.17
CA VAL A 21 -5.39 -26.97 -28.23
C VAL A 21 -5.53 -27.71 -26.91
N VAL A 22 -5.32 -27.06 -25.77
CA VAL A 22 -5.49 -27.68 -24.45
C VAL A 22 -6.93 -28.15 -24.23
N LEU A 23 -7.92 -27.30 -24.54
CA LEU A 23 -9.34 -27.67 -24.43
C LEU A 23 -9.71 -28.82 -25.38
N LEU A 24 -9.20 -28.81 -26.60
CA LEU A 24 -9.43 -29.84 -27.60
C LEU A 24 -8.84 -31.19 -27.16
N VAL A 25 -7.63 -31.20 -26.59
CA VAL A 25 -7.00 -32.41 -26.04
C VAL A 25 -7.78 -32.98 -24.87
N VAL A 26 -8.30 -32.12 -23.98
CA VAL A 26 -9.16 -32.54 -22.85
C VAL A 26 -10.48 -33.14 -23.34
N GLN A 27 -11.03 -32.67 -24.47
CA GLN A 27 -12.23 -33.25 -25.07
C GLN A 27 -11.97 -34.56 -25.82
N LEU A 28 -10.85 -34.68 -26.53
CA LEU A 28 -10.52 -35.84 -27.37
C LEU A 28 -10.04 -37.05 -26.58
N VAL A 29 -9.47 -36.85 -25.38
CA VAL A 29 -8.92 -37.92 -24.55
C VAL A 29 -9.85 -38.17 -23.36
N PRO A 30 -10.77 -39.16 -23.43
CA PRO A 30 -11.73 -39.44 -22.36
C PRO A 30 -11.09 -39.85 -21.03
N GLY A 31 -9.81 -40.26 -21.05
CA GLY A 31 -9.02 -40.46 -19.82
C GLY A 31 -8.64 -39.15 -19.13
N LEU A 32 -8.35 -38.08 -19.88
CA LEU A 32 -7.96 -36.78 -19.31
C LEU A 32 -9.16 -36.03 -18.72
N SER A 33 -10.37 -36.17 -19.28
CA SER A 33 -11.58 -35.53 -18.74
C SER A 33 -11.92 -36.00 -17.32
N VAL A 34 -11.61 -37.25 -16.95
CA VAL A 34 -11.78 -37.77 -15.59
C VAL A 34 -10.75 -37.19 -14.62
N TRP A 35 -9.50 -37.00 -15.07
CA TRP A 35 -8.43 -36.39 -14.28
C TRP A 35 -8.54 -34.86 -14.17
N VAL A 36 -9.24 -34.22 -15.11
CA VAL A 36 -9.39 -32.76 -15.21
C VAL A 36 -10.73 -32.26 -14.65
N GLY A 37 -11.81 -33.02 -14.86
CA GLY A 37 -13.18 -32.67 -14.46
C GLY A 37 -13.65 -33.29 -13.14
N GLY A 38 -12.86 -34.15 -12.50
CA GLY A 38 -13.17 -34.67 -11.17
C GLY A 38 -12.90 -33.64 -10.05
N GLU A 39 -13.59 -33.77 -8.90
CA GLU A 39 -13.42 -32.90 -7.72
C GLU A 39 -11.95 -32.78 -7.26
N ARG A 40 -11.13 -33.79 -7.56
CA ARG A 40 -9.69 -33.85 -7.21
C ARG A 40 -8.76 -33.21 -8.25
N GLY A 41 -9.24 -33.03 -9.48
CA GLY A 41 -8.43 -32.76 -10.67
C GLY A 41 -8.31 -31.30 -11.08
N TRP A 42 -9.29 -30.46 -10.72
CA TRP A 42 -9.37 -29.07 -11.17
C TRP A 42 -8.11 -28.21 -10.87
N PRO A 43 -7.32 -28.42 -9.79
CA PRO A 43 -6.10 -27.63 -9.58
C PRO A 43 -5.04 -27.86 -10.67
N LEU A 44 -5.06 -29.02 -11.35
CA LEU A 44 -4.17 -29.31 -12.48
C LEU A 44 -4.45 -28.41 -13.69
N LEU A 45 -5.68 -27.91 -13.85
CA LEU A 45 -5.98 -26.90 -14.86
C LEU A 45 -5.24 -25.59 -14.56
N VAL A 46 -5.23 -25.18 -13.29
CA VAL A 46 -4.52 -23.97 -12.85
C VAL A 46 -3.01 -24.12 -13.08
N VAL A 47 -2.45 -25.29 -12.75
CA VAL A 47 -1.05 -25.62 -13.09
C VAL A 47 -0.81 -25.56 -14.60
N GLY A 48 -1.72 -26.12 -15.39
CA GLY A 48 -1.67 -26.09 -16.85
C GLY A 48 -1.68 -24.67 -17.42
N VAL A 49 -2.48 -23.77 -16.88
CA VAL A 49 -2.49 -22.34 -17.25
C VAL A 49 -1.14 -21.69 -16.93
N GLY A 50 -0.57 -21.97 -15.74
CA GLY A 50 0.75 -21.48 -15.37
C GLY A 50 1.84 -21.97 -16.34
N ALA A 51 1.84 -23.26 -16.68
CA ALA A 51 2.77 -23.84 -17.65
C ALA A 51 2.60 -23.21 -19.05
N LEU A 52 1.36 -23.00 -19.47
CA LEU A 52 1.04 -22.35 -20.73
C LEU A 52 1.60 -20.92 -20.80
N LEU A 53 1.41 -20.13 -19.74
CA LEU A 53 1.96 -18.78 -19.64
C LEU A 53 3.49 -18.77 -19.75
N LEU A 54 4.16 -19.78 -19.17
CA LEU A 54 5.61 -19.92 -19.28
C LEU A 54 6.03 -20.22 -20.72
N VAL A 55 5.36 -21.15 -21.40
CA VAL A 55 5.64 -21.51 -22.80
C VAL A 55 5.42 -20.32 -23.73
N ILE A 56 4.32 -19.57 -23.56
CA ILE A 56 4.07 -18.34 -24.32
C ILE A 56 5.18 -17.32 -24.05
N GLY A 57 5.58 -17.15 -22.79
CA GLY A 57 6.67 -16.25 -22.40
C GLY A 57 7.99 -16.59 -23.10
N LEU A 58 8.32 -17.87 -23.17
CA LEU A 58 9.50 -18.37 -23.88
C LEU A 58 9.39 -18.15 -25.39
N ALA A 59 8.27 -18.50 -26.00
CA ALA A 59 8.04 -18.33 -27.44
C ALA A 59 8.02 -16.87 -27.88
N ALA A 60 7.52 -15.97 -27.03
CA ALA A 60 7.46 -14.53 -27.29
C ALA A 60 8.77 -13.79 -26.97
N GLY A 61 9.79 -14.47 -26.43
CA GLY A 61 11.03 -13.81 -25.99
C GLY A 61 10.78 -12.81 -24.84
N ALA A 62 9.79 -13.09 -23.98
CA ALA A 62 9.37 -12.24 -22.88
C ALA A 62 9.63 -12.92 -21.52
N PRO A 63 10.87 -12.88 -20.99
CA PRO A 63 11.22 -13.51 -19.71
C PRO A 63 10.37 -13.06 -18.53
N GLY A 64 9.79 -11.85 -18.59
CA GLY A 64 8.90 -11.33 -17.55
C GLY A 64 7.64 -12.16 -17.30
N MET A 65 7.19 -12.95 -18.28
CA MET A 65 6.03 -13.85 -18.14
C MET A 65 6.30 -15.05 -17.21
N ALA A 66 7.56 -15.31 -16.85
CA ALA A 66 7.91 -16.36 -15.90
C ALA A 66 7.36 -16.09 -14.49
N VAL A 67 7.22 -14.81 -14.10
CA VAL A 67 6.65 -14.43 -12.80
C VAL A 67 5.17 -14.81 -12.68
N PRO A 68 4.25 -14.32 -13.54
CA PRO A 68 2.86 -14.72 -13.47
C PRO A 68 2.67 -16.23 -13.71
N ALA A 69 3.49 -16.85 -14.56
CA ALA A 69 3.47 -18.30 -14.75
C ALA A 69 3.78 -19.08 -13.46
N CYS A 70 4.80 -18.68 -12.71
CA CYS A 70 5.17 -19.33 -11.45
C CYS A 70 4.14 -19.10 -10.34
N ILE A 71 3.50 -17.93 -10.29
CA ILE A 71 2.42 -17.67 -9.31
C ILE A 71 1.25 -18.59 -9.58
N VAL A 72 0.73 -18.58 -10.83
CA VAL A 72 -0.44 -19.39 -11.20
C VAL A 72 -0.11 -20.87 -11.07
N GLY A 73 1.03 -21.32 -11.58
CA GLY A 73 1.49 -22.70 -11.49
C GLY A 73 1.74 -23.15 -10.04
N GLY A 74 2.37 -22.31 -9.23
CA GLY A 74 2.68 -22.60 -7.83
C GLY A 74 1.43 -22.67 -6.96
N VAL A 75 0.48 -21.75 -7.14
CA VAL A 75 -0.83 -21.80 -6.46
C VAL A 75 -1.63 -23.03 -6.90
N GLY A 76 -1.64 -23.35 -8.20
CA GLY A 76 -2.26 -24.57 -8.70
C GLY A 76 -1.67 -25.84 -8.09
N ALA A 77 -0.33 -25.91 -7.95
CA ALA A 77 0.35 -27.04 -7.35
C ALA A 77 0.06 -27.16 -5.85
N LEU A 78 -0.03 -26.03 -5.15
CA LEU A 78 -0.40 -25.98 -3.74
C LEU A 78 -1.84 -26.48 -3.54
N LEU A 79 -2.78 -25.98 -4.34
CA LEU A 79 -4.18 -26.42 -4.33
C LEU A 79 -4.31 -27.90 -4.67
N TYR A 80 -3.51 -28.40 -5.62
CA TYR A 80 -3.47 -29.82 -5.94
C TYR A 80 -3.04 -30.66 -4.74
N TRP A 81 -1.97 -30.25 -4.06
CA TRP A 81 -1.50 -30.95 -2.85
C TRP A 81 -2.51 -30.90 -1.71
N GLN A 82 -3.18 -29.75 -1.48
CA GLN A 82 -4.22 -29.61 -0.46
C GLN A 82 -5.44 -30.49 -0.76
N ASN A 83 -5.83 -30.57 -2.03
CA ASN A 83 -6.95 -31.39 -2.48
C ASN A 83 -6.65 -32.89 -2.37
N LEU A 84 -5.39 -33.30 -2.57
CA LEU A 84 -4.94 -34.69 -2.38
C LEU A 84 -4.86 -35.09 -0.89
N THR A 85 -4.34 -34.20 -0.05
CA THR A 85 -4.12 -34.48 1.38
C THR A 85 -5.34 -34.20 2.25
N GLY A 86 -6.35 -33.50 1.73
CA GLY A 86 -7.49 -33.00 2.49
C GLY A 86 -7.14 -31.92 3.52
N ASN A 87 -5.87 -31.50 3.60
CA ASN A 87 -5.38 -30.55 4.59
C ASN A 87 -5.63 -29.10 4.15
N TRP A 88 -6.90 -28.72 4.07
CA TRP A 88 -7.30 -27.34 3.75
C TRP A 88 -6.95 -26.35 4.86
N ALA A 89 -6.79 -26.82 6.10
CA ALA A 89 -6.33 -26.00 7.22
C ALA A 89 -4.93 -25.40 6.98
N SER A 90 -4.09 -26.08 6.17
CA SER A 90 -2.78 -25.57 5.79
C SER A 90 -2.82 -24.21 5.08
N TRP A 91 -3.97 -23.78 4.55
CA TRP A 91 -4.15 -22.45 3.97
C TRP A 91 -3.81 -21.33 4.95
N ALA A 92 -3.96 -21.54 6.27
CA ALA A 92 -3.62 -20.56 7.30
C ALA A 92 -2.15 -20.11 7.25
N TYR A 93 -1.24 -20.96 6.75
CA TYR A 93 0.18 -20.67 6.64
C TYR A 93 0.75 -20.84 5.22
N ALA A 94 0.09 -21.58 4.33
CA ALA A 94 0.59 -21.86 2.98
C ALA A 94 0.57 -20.65 2.03
N TRP A 95 -0.24 -19.63 2.31
CA TRP A 95 -0.25 -18.38 1.54
C TRP A 95 1.10 -17.66 1.55
N THR A 96 1.93 -17.91 2.57
CA THR A 96 3.27 -17.32 2.71
C THR A 96 4.28 -17.86 1.68
N LEU A 97 3.92 -18.92 0.94
CA LEU A 97 4.67 -19.45 -0.21
C LEU A 97 4.46 -18.66 -1.50
N ILE A 98 3.38 -17.87 -1.60
CA ILE A 98 3.07 -17.08 -2.81
C ILE A 98 4.21 -16.10 -3.15
N PRO A 99 4.77 -15.32 -2.19
CA PRO A 99 5.99 -14.54 -2.43
C PRO A 99 7.16 -15.37 -2.95
N GLY A 100 7.31 -16.62 -2.50
CA GLY A 100 8.33 -17.55 -2.96
C GLY A 100 8.14 -17.93 -4.42
N PHE A 101 6.91 -18.16 -4.87
CA PHE A 101 6.60 -18.40 -6.30
C PHE A 101 6.98 -17.21 -7.18
N VAL A 102 6.81 -15.97 -6.69
CA VAL A 102 7.33 -14.77 -7.36
C VAL A 102 8.85 -14.83 -7.47
N GLY A 103 9.53 -15.24 -6.38
CA GLY A 103 10.99 -15.41 -6.36
C GLY A 103 11.49 -16.44 -7.38
N VAL A 104 10.81 -17.57 -7.51
CA VAL A 104 11.10 -18.58 -8.55
C VAL A 104 10.92 -18.00 -9.94
N GLY A 105 9.85 -17.24 -10.17
CA GLY A 105 9.63 -16.54 -11.43
C GLY A 105 10.71 -15.51 -11.77
N LEU A 106 11.23 -14.79 -10.78
CA LEU A 106 12.35 -13.87 -10.94
C LEU A 106 13.67 -14.59 -11.24
N ILE A 107 13.90 -15.76 -10.64
CA ILE A 107 15.05 -16.61 -10.94
C ILE A 107 14.98 -17.06 -12.41
N LEU A 108 13.84 -17.61 -12.83
CA LEU A 108 13.64 -18.05 -14.22
C LEU A 108 13.78 -16.88 -15.20
N ALA A 109 13.13 -15.75 -14.94
CA ALA A 109 13.24 -14.55 -15.77
C ALA A 109 14.69 -14.03 -15.84
N GLY A 110 15.41 -14.08 -14.72
CA GLY A 110 16.80 -13.65 -14.62
C GLY A 110 17.76 -14.58 -15.37
N LEU A 111 17.54 -15.90 -15.31
CA LEU A 111 18.32 -16.89 -16.07
C LEU A 111 18.07 -16.77 -17.57
N LEU A 112 16.80 -16.63 -17.98
CA LEU A 112 16.40 -16.44 -19.37
C LEU A 112 16.88 -15.11 -19.95
N GLY A 113 16.98 -14.07 -19.13
CA GLY A 113 17.41 -12.72 -19.53
C GLY A 113 18.89 -12.41 -19.28
N GLY A 114 19.68 -13.34 -18.73
CA GLY A 114 21.10 -13.09 -18.35
C GLY A 114 21.30 -12.07 -17.22
N ARG A 115 20.27 -11.79 -16.41
CA ARG A 115 20.28 -10.73 -15.38
C ARG A 115 20.56 -11.32 -14.00
N TRP A 116 21.84 -11.55 -13.68
CA TRP A 116 22.26 -12.15 -12.39
C TRP A 116 21.75 -11.40 -11.15
N ARG A 117 21.63 -10.07 -11.22
CA ARG A 117 21.03 -9.26 -10.13
C ARG A 117 19.58 -9.67 -9.84
N GLN A 118 18.82 -10.01 -10.87
CA GLN A 118 17.43 -10.45 -10.75
C GLN A 118 17.35 -11.87 -10.16
N VAL A 119 18.27 -12.75 -10.54
CA VAL A 119 18.39 -14.10 -9.94
C VAL A 119 18.67 -14.01 -8.44
N ARG A 120 19.62 -13.16 -8.03
CA ARG A 120 19.93 -12.95 -6.60
C ARG A 120 18.74 -12.39 -5.83
N ALA A 121 18.00 -11.46 -6.43
CA ALA A 121 16.77 -10.93 -5.84
C ALA A 121 15.70 -12.03 -5.69
N GLY A 122 15.54 -12.89 -6.69
CA GLY A 122 14.62 -14.02 -6.65
C GLY A 122 15.01 -15.08 -5.61
N LEU A 123 16.29 -15.42 -5.48
CA LEU A 123 16.80 -16.34 -4.45
C LEU A 123 16.54 -15.79 -3.04
N TRP A 124 16.78 -14.50 -2.83
CA TRP A 124 16.49 -13.84 -1.57
C TRP A 124 14.99 -13.92 -1.21
N GLN A 125 14.14 -13.70 -2.21
CA GLN A 125 12.70 -13.75 -2.08
C GLN A 125 12.20 -15.15 -1.73
N VAL A 126 12.75 -16.19 -2.37
CA VAL A 126 12.45 -17.59 -2.03
C VAL A 126 12.86 -17.89 -0.58
N LEU A 127 14.06 -17.48 -0.18
CA LEU A 127 14.55 -17.68 1.18
C LEU A 127 13.62 -17.03 2.23
N LEU A 128 13.24 -15.76 2.02
CA LEU A 128 12.35 -15.05 2.94
C LEU A 128 10.99 -15.73 3.03
N SER A 129 10.42 -16.16 1.90
CA SER A 129 9.15 -16.87 1.85
C SER A 129 9.20 -18.22 2.58
N LEU A 130 10.29 -18.98 2.45
CA LEU A 130 10.48 -20.24 3.18
C LEU A 130 10.60 -20.02 4.69
N ILE A 131 11.31 -18.97 5.12
CA ILE A 131 11.42 -18.61 6.54
C ILE A 131 10.05 -18.21 7.09
N LEU A 132 9.31 -17.37 6.36
CA LEU A 132 7.98 -16.94 6.74
C LEU A 132 7.00 -18.11 6.82
N PHE A 133 7.07 -19.03 5.85
CA PHE A 133 6.31 -20.27 5.85
C PHE A 133 6.64 -21.12 7.08
N GLY A 134 7.92 -21.29 7.41
CA GLY A 134 8.32 -22.02 8.62
C GLY A 134 7.77 -21.40 9.90
N ILE A 135 7.85 -20.08 10.03
CA ILE A 135 7.30 -19.35 11.18
C ILE A 135 5.79 -19.57 11.28
N PHE A 136 5.03 -19.27 10.23
CA PHE A 136 3.57 -19.35 10.28
C PHE A 136 3.07 -20.80 10.40
N ALA A 137 3.72 -21.75 9.73
CA ALA A 137 3.41 -23.16 9.88
C ALA A 137 3.64 -23.65 11.33
N SER A 138 4.64 -23.11 12.03
CA SER A 138 4.89 -23.47 13.43
C SER A 138 3.75 -23.09 14.37
N PHE A 139 3.06 -21.96 14.12
CA PHE A 139 2.01 -21.44 15.03
C PHE A 139 0.60 -21.92 14.65
N LEU A 140 0.35 -22.15 13.36
CA LEU A 140 -1.00 -22.33 12.81
C LEU A 140 -1.30 -23.78 12.39
N GLY A 141 -0.62 -24.76 12.99
CA GLY A 141 -0.94 -26.18 12.82
C GLY A 141 -0.16 -26.93 11.72
N GLY A 142 1.05 -26.46 11.38
CA GLY A 142 1.99 -27.19 10.54
C GLY A 142 2.67 -28.37 11.26
N PRO A 143 3.62 -29.08 10.60
CA PRO A 143 4.27 -30.26 11.17
C PRO A 143 4.95 -29.97 12.52
N ALA A 144 4.73 -30.84 13.52
CA ALA A 144 5.21 -30.66 14.90
C ALA A 144 6.72 -30.41 15.03
N LEU A 145 7.51 -30.91 14.07
CA LEU A 145 8.96 -30.67 13.95
C LEU A 145 9.34 -29.20 13.79
N VAL A 146 8.48 -28.37 13.19
CA VAL A 146 8.73 -26.93 13.01
C VAL A 146 8.35 -26.14 14.27
N GLY A 147 7.38 -26.67 15.03
CA GLY A 147 6.87 -26.16 16.31
C GLY A 147 7.94 -25.86 17.37
N GLN A 148 9.00 -26.65 17.42
CA GLN A 148 10.04 -26.53 18.46
C GLN A 148 11.14 -25.50 18.11
N TYR A 149 11.36 -25.23 16.83
CA TYR A 149 12.54 -24.47 16.35
C TYR A 149 12.20 -23.09 15.75
N TRP A 150 10.95 -22.62 15.86
CA TRP A 150 10.58 -21.28 15.38
C TRP A 150 11.38 -20.12 15.97
N PRO A 151 11.88 -20.14 17.22
CA PRO A 151 12.72 -19.05 17.73
C PRO A 151 14.04 -18.96 16.95
N ALA A 152 14.58 -20.10 16.48
CA ALA A 152 15.78 -20.12 15.66
C ALA A 152 15.53 -19.48 14.27
N LEU A 153 14.33 -19.65 13.70
CA LEU A 153 13.95 -18.99 12.44
C LEU A 153 13.89 -17.47 12.60
N LEU A 154 13.42 -16.95 13.74
CA LEU A 154 13.44 -15.51 14.03
C LEU A 154 14.86 -14.98 14.23
N ILE A 155 15.73 -15.73 14.89
CA ILE A 155 17.15 -15.37 15.03
C ILE A 155 17.80 -15.30 13.64
N VAL A 156 17.58 -16.31 12.79
CA VAL A 156 18.10 -16.32 11.41
C VAL A 156 17.54 -15.16 10.60
N LEU A 157 16.24 -14.87 10.70
CA LEU A 157 15.62 -13.73 10.03
C LEU A 157 16.20 -12.40 10.51
N GLY A 158 16.36 -12.23 11.83
CA GLY A 158 16.97 -11.04 12.44
C GLY A 158 18.42 -10.84 12.00
N LEU A 159 19.22 -11.91 11.95
CA LEU A 159 20.58 -11.88 11.45
C LEU A 159 20.62 -11.53 9.95
N LEU A 160 19.72 -12.09 9.13
CA LEU A 160 19.60 -11.76 7.70
C LEU A 160 19.26 -10.29 7.47
N LEU A 161 18.32 -9.73 8.26
CA LEU A 161 17.96 -8.32 8.20
C LEU A 161 19.12 -7.41 8.64
N MET A 162 19.87 -7.81 9.67
CA MET A 162 21.04 -7.07 10.15
C MET A 162 22.18 -7.06 9.12
N VAL A 163 22.50 -8.21 8.53
CA VAL A 163 23.50 -8.31 7.46
C VAL A 163 23.08 -7.46 6.25
N ARG A 164 21.79 -7.43 5.90
CA ARG A 164 21.28 -6.57 4.83
C ARG A 164 21.42 -5.08 5.17
N ALA A 165 21.15 -4.68 6.41
CA ALA A 165 21.32 -3.30 6.87
C ALA A 165 22.79 -2.84 6.82
N LEU A 166 23.74 -3.77 7.01
CA LEU A 166 25.18 -3.51 6.92
C LEU A 166 25.69 -3.49 5.48
N LEU A 167 25.11 -4.31 4.58
CA LEU A 167 25.50 -4.41 3.17
C LEU A 167 24.86 -3.36 2.25
N HIS A 168 23.83 -2.64 2.72
CA HIS A 168 23.33 -1.42 2.08
C HIS A 168 23.77 -0.20 2.89
N PRO A 169 24.97 0.36 2.65
CA PRO A 169 25.34 1.65 3.20
C PRO A 169 24.27 2.66 2.81
N ARG A 170 23.66 3.31 3.80
CA ARG A 170 22.98 4.59 3.61
C ARG A 170 23.94 5.47 2.82
N GLY A 171 23.55 5.88 1.62
CA GLY A 171 24.30 6.86 0.85
C GLY A 171 24.57 8.04 1.76
N ARG A 172 25.86 8.26 2.08
CA ARG A 172 26.37 9.36 2.90
C ARG A 172 25.80 10.65 2.35
N TRP A 173 24.83 11.22 3.05
CA TRP A 173 24.61 12.66 3.03
C TRP A 173 25.82 13.28 3.71
N GLY A 174 26.71 13.87 2.93
CA GLY A 174 27.89 14.57 3.40
C GLY A 174 28.57 15.28 2.24
N GLU A 175 28.81 16.57 2.43
CA GLU A 175 29.62 17.48 1.60
C GLU A 175 28.92 18.15 0.42
N TRP A 176 28.04 19.12 0.71
CA TRP A 176 27.86 20.28 -0.16
C TRP A 176 28.69 21.44 0.41
N GLY A 177 29.89 21.59 -0.13
CA GLY A 177 30.80 22.71 0.12
C GLY A 177 31.99 22.60 -0.84
N GLY A 178 31.99 23.37 -1.93
CA GLY A 178 33.12 23.43 -2.87
C GLY A 178 32.71 23.74 -4.31
N SER A 179 32.84 24.99 -4.67
CA SER A 179 32.58 25.62 -5.97
C SER A 179 33.38 25.09 -7.16
N GLY A 180 32.73 25.08 -8.33
CA GLY A 180 33.36 25.22 -9.65
C GLY A 180 32.29 25.35 -10.74
N PRO A 181 32.27 26.41 -11.58
CA PRO A 181 31.31 26.51 -12.67
C PRO A 181 31.76 25.59 -13.82
N VAL A 182 30.95 24.59 -14.15
CA VAL A 182 31.14 23.81 -15.38
C VAL A 182 30.37 24.54 -16.48
N GLU A 183 31.11 25.23 -17.33
CA GLU A 183 30.62 25.83 -18.57
C GLU A 183 30.24 24.71 -19.54
N VAL A 184 28.93 24.50 -19.74
CA VAL A 184 28.39 23.54 -20.69
C VAL A 184 28.08 24.25 -22.00
N GLN A 185 28.85 23.93 -23.04
CA GLN A 185 28.68 24.43 -24.39
C GLN A 185 27.47 23.76 -25.07
N PRO A 186 26.51 24.50 -25.68
CA PRO A 186 25.33 23.88 -26.29
C PRO A 186 25.62 23.40 -27.71
N GLY A 187 25.49 22.08 -27.94
CA GLY A 187 25.35 21.47 -29.26
C GLY A 187 23.87 21.34 -29.66
N PRO A 188 23.53 21.37 -30.96
CA PRO A 188 22.16 21.63 -31.40
C PRO A 188 21.21 20.45 -31.21
N ALA A 189 19.98 20.81 -30.84
CA ALA A 189 18.88 19.96 -30.43
C ALA A 189 18.30 19.05 -31.53
N ALA A 190 17.95 17.81 -31.15
CA ALA A 190 16.69 17.16 -31.55
C ALA A 190 16.35 15.91 -30.70
N ARG A 191 15.47 16.12 -29.70
CA ARG A 191 14.30 15.30 -29.33
C ARG A 191 14.47 13.79 -29.02
N GLU A 192 14.49 13.46 -27.73
CA GLU A 192 13.37 12.85 -26.95
C GLU A 192 13.88 12.56 -25.51
N PRO A 193 13.33 13.18 -24.44
CA PRO A 193 13.72 12.79 -23.09
C PRO A 193 13.05 11.46 -22.75
N ARG A 194 13.85 10.40 -22.84
CA ARG A 194 13.71 9.15 -22.10
C ARG A 194 13.40 9.53 -20.64
N ARG A 195 12.13 9.40 -20.20
CA ARG A 195 11.73 9.59 -18.80
C ARG A 195 12.45 8.51 -17.97
N GLU A 196 13.60 8.89 -17.44
CA GLU A 196 14.35 8.11 -16.47
C GLU A 196 13.55 8.12 -15.17
N TRP A 197 12.99 6.97 -14.82
CA TRP A 197 12.25 6.72 -13.58
C TRP A 197 13.20 6.78 -12.36
N ALA A 198 13.61 7.98 -11.98
CA ALA A 198 13.91 8.29 -10.59
C ALA A 198 12.57 8.44 -9.86
N ALA A 199 12.53 8.10 -8.56
CA ALA A 199 11.40 8.42 -7.69
C ALA A 199 11.26 9.95 -7.61
N GLU A 200 10.55 10.55 -8.56
CA GLU A 200 10.43 11.99 -8.70
C GLU A 200 9.43 12.49 -7.66
N VAL A 201 9.90 13.36 -6.78
CA VAL A 201 9.04 14.13 -5.89
C VAL A 201 8.36 15.17 -6.77
N GLN A 202 7.06 14.99 -6.98
CA GLN A 202 6.26 15.95 -7.73
C GLN A 202 5.83 17.07 -6.79
N GLU A 203 6.18 18.32 -7.10
CA GLU A 203 5.53 19.46 -6.46
C GLU A 203 4.22 19.76 -7.19
N ALA A 204 3.14 19.91 -6.42
CA ALA A 204 1.84 20.25 -6.98
C ALA A 204 1.09 21.19 -6.05
N ALA A 205 0.28 22.05 -6.65
CA ALA A 205 -0.65 22.93 -5.98
C ALA A 205 -2.00 22.87 -6.69
N VAL A 206 -3.06 22.86 -5.89
CA VAL A 206 -4.44 22.92 -6.35
C VAL A 206 -4.99 24.28 -5.93
N PRO A 207 -5.41 25.13 -6.88
CA PRO A 207 -5.98 26.44 -6.55
C PRO A 207 -7.33 26.28 -5.85
N LEU A 208 -7.69 27.28 -5.03
CA LEU A 208 -8.97 27.34 -4.33
C LEU A 208 -10.12 27.83 -5.25
N ASP A 209 -9.80 28.53 -6.34
CA ASP A 209 -10.75 29.01 -7.36
C ASP A 209 -11.99 29.71 -6.78
N ASP A 210 -11.75 30.63 -5.84
CA ASP A 210 -12.75 31.43 -5.13
C ASP A 210 -13.88 30.61 -4.47
N ALA A 211 -13.65 29.32 -4.20
CA ALA A 211 -14.61 28.49 -3.49
C ALA A 211 -14.71 28.92 -2.02
N GLY A 212 -15.93 29.13 -1.51
CA GLY A 212 -16.17 29.49 -0.11
C GLY A 212 -16.02 28.32 0.86
N ARG A 213 -15.95 27.08 0.37
CA ARG A 213 -15.68 25.85 1.15
C ARG A 213 -15.09 24.74 0.29
N ALA A 214 -14.39 23.80 0.90
CA ALA A 214 -13.77 22.69 0.18
C ALA A 214 -13.94 21.33 0.87
N ARG A 215 -14.02 20.29 0.04
CA ARG A 215 -13.93 18.89 0.46
C ARG A 215 -12.69 18.29 -0.16
N LEU A 216 -11.85 17.68 0.66
CA LEU A 216 -10.60 17.07 0.23
C LEU A 216 -10.58 15.59 0.62
N ARG A 217 -10.48 14.72 -0.38
CA ARG A 217 -10.32 13.27 -0.20
C ARG A 217 -8.90 12.87 -0.54
N ILE A 218 -8.18 12.26 0.40
CA ILE A 218 -6.81 11.79 0.19
C ILE A 218 -6.78 10.27 0.33
N ARG A 219 -6.45 9.57 -0.76
CA ARG A 219 -6.23 8.12 -0.80
C ARG A 219 -4.72 7.84 -0.85
N HIS A 220 -4.16 7.39 0.26
CA HIS A 220 -2.71 7.22 0.41
C HIS A 220 -2.34 5.81 0.87
N GLY A 221 -1.63 5.05 0.03
CA GLY A 221 -1.42 3.62 0.24
C GLY A 221 -0.41 3.24 1.33
N ALA A 222 0.80 3.80 1.31
CA ALA A 222 1.89 3.47 2.23
C ALA A 222 2.88 4.64 2.34
N GLY A 223 3.80 4.63 3.31
CA GLY A 223 4.82 5.68 3.45
C GLY A 223 4.53 6.67 4.60
N ARG A 224 4.85 7.95 4.42
CA ARG A 224 4.54 9.02 5.38
C ARG A 224 3.55 10.01 4.79
N LEU A 225 2.50 10.34 5.52
CA LEU A 225 1.59 11.43 5.17
C LEU A 225 1.70 12.53 6.23
N GLU A 226 2.11 13.72 5.83
CA GLU A 226 2.08 14.92 6.66
C GLU A 226 1.04 15.89 6.10
N VAL A 227 0.07 16.28 6.92
CA VAL A 227 -0.93 17.30 6.59
C VAL A 227 -0.82 18.40 7.62
N ARG A 228 -0.64 19.64 7.18
CA ARG A 228 -0.57 20.81 8.05
C ARG A 228 -1.20 22.03 7.41
N GLY A 229 -1.45 23.07 8.19
CA GLY A 229 -1.82 24.37 7.64
C GLY A 229 -0.68 25.09 6.92
N GLY A 230 -1.02 26.15 6.19
CA GLY A 230 -0.05 27.06 5.57
C GLY A 230 0.12 26.89 4.05
N ALA A 231 -0.97 26.57 3.32
CA ALA A 231 -0.99 26.71 1.86
C ALA A 231 -0.73 28.17 1.44
N ALA A 232 -0.22 28.38 0.22
CA ALA A 232 -0.01 29.74 -0.28
C ALA A 232 -1.37 30.45 -0.51
N PRO A 233 -1.41 31.79 -0.51
CA PRO A 233 -2.66 32.52 -0.78
C PRO A 233 -3.30 32.09 -2.10
N GLY A 234 -4.60 31.76 -2.07
CA GLY A 234 -5.34 31.32 -3.25
C GLY A 234 -5.21 29.82 -3.58
N GLU A 235 -4.41 29.06 -2.82
CA GLU A 235 -4.33 27.60 -2.94
C GLU A 235 -5.26 26.90 -1.95
N LEU A 236 -5.90 25.80 -2.36
CA LEU A 236 -6.57 24.87 -1.44
C LEU A 236 -5.52 23.99 -0.75
N VAL A 237 -4.63 23.40 -1.54
CA VAL A 237 -3.58 22.49 -1.10
C VAL A 237 -2.33 22.68 -1.95
N GLY A 238 -1.17 22.76 -1.31
CA GLY A 238 0.13 22.80 -1.97
C GLY A 238 1.11 21.87 -1.25
N GLY A 239 2.01 21.22 -1.99
CA GLY A 239 2.80 20.16 -1.36
C GLY A 239 3.80 19.45 -2.26
N SER A 240 4.46 18.47 -1.65
CA SER A 240 5.36 17.54 -2.32
C SER A 240 4.80 16.12 -2.26
N PHE A 241 4.87 15.42 -3.38
CA PHE A 241 4.21 14.13 -3.59
C PHE A 241 5.21 13.14 -4.17
N ALA A 242 5.93 12.44 -3.30
CA ALA A 242 6.83 11.38 -3.73
C ALA A 242 6.03 10.17 -4.25
N GLY A 243 6.49 9.58 -5.35
CA GLY A 243 5.77 8.51 -6.05
C GLY A 243 4.65 8.98 -6.97
N GLY A 244 4.49 10.31 -7.11
CA GLY A 244 3.52 10.95 -7.98
C GLY A 244 2.18 11.26 -7.31
N LEU A 245 1.39 12.10 -7.98
CA LEU A 245 0.05 12.52 -7.55
C LEU A 245 -0.93 12.44 -8.72
N ASP A 246 -1.99 11.64 -8.56
CA ASP A 246 -3.20 11.76 -9.38
C ASP A 246 -4.18 12.68 -8.64
N VAL A 247 -4.57 13.78 -9.27
CA VAL A 247 -5.52 14.75 -8.72
C VAL A 247 -6.73 14.89 -9.63
N ARG A 248 -7.92 14.93 -9.01
CA ARG A 248 -9.19 15.23 -9.67
C ARG A 248 -9.87 16.35 -8.93
N THR A 249 -10.30 17.37 -9.66
CA THR A 249 -11.00 18.52 -9.11
C THR A 249 -12.38 18.62 -9.74
N GLN A 250 -13.40 18.89 -8.92
CA GLN A 250 -14.76 19.11 -9.37
C GLN A 250 -15.37 20.27 -8.58
N ARG A 251 -15.84 21.30 -9.29
CA ARG A 251 -16.52 22.44 -8.69
C ARG A 251 -18.04 22.23 -8.71
N GLN A 252 -18.69 22.44 -7.56
CA GLN A 252 -20.13 22.37 -7.40
C GLN A 252 -20.63 23.64 -6.70
N GLY A 253 -20.90 24.69 -7.49
CA GLY A 253 -21.27 25.99 -6.95
C GLY A 253 -20.14 26.58 -6.10
N ASP A 254 -20.39 26.74 -4.80
CA ASP A 254 -19.45 27.27 -3.81
C ASP A 254 -18.51 26.20 -3.20
N LEU A 255 -18.77 24.91 -3.49
CA LEU A 255 -17.96 23.80 -3.01
C LEU A 255 -16.91 23.39 -4.06
N LEU A 256 -15.66 23.30 -3.65
CA LEU A 256 -14.59 22.63 -4.40
C LEU A 256 -14.37 21.22 -3.82
N ASP A 257 -14.66 20.17 -4.61
CA ASP A 257 -14.39 18.78 -4.25
C ASP A 257 -13.10 18.33 -4.95
N VAL A 258 -12.10 17.91 -4.16
CA VAL A 258 -10.78 17.51 -4.64
C VAL A 258 -10.46 16.11 -4.15
N GLU A 259 -10.12 15.23 -5.07
CA GLU A 259 -9.65 13.88 -4.78
C GLU A 259 -8.18 13.77 -5.19
N MET A 260 -7.34 13.39 -4.23
CA MET A 260 -5.90 13.16 -4.40
C MET A 260 -5.61 11.70 -4.09
N GLN A 261 -4.93 11.01 -5.00
CA GLN A 261 -4.58 9.60 -4.81
C GLN A 261 -3.18 9.30 -5.34
N THR A 262 -2.50 8.34 -4.72
CA THR A 262 -1.25 7.80 -5.28
C THR A 262 -1.56 7.19 -6.66
N PRO A 263 -0.81 7.52 -7.72
CA PRO A 263 -1.06 6.99 -9.05
C PRO A 263 -1.13 5.47 -9.03
N ALA A 264 -2.08 4.91 -9.77
CA ALA A 264 -2.19 3.47 -9.95
C ALA A 264 -0.99 2.97 -10.75
N GLN A 265 0.12 2.66 -10.06
CA GLN A 265 1.18 1.85 -10.63
C GLN A 265 0.55 0.51 -11.02
N GLY A 266 0.66 0.16 -12.29
CA GLY A 266 0.14 -1.11 -12.79
C GLY A 266 0.64 -2.27 -11.92
N TRP A 267 -0.31 -3.12 -11.51
CA TRP A 267 -0.18 -4.34 -10.70
C TRP A 267 -0.18 -4.18 -9.16
N PRO A 268 -1.04 -4.91 -8.41
CA PRO A 268 -1.24 -4.76 -6.97
C PRO A 268 -0.21 -5.58 -6.16
N LEU A 269 1.09 -5.28 -6.31
CA LEU A 269 2.13 -5.82 -5.42
C LEU A 269 2.72 -4.67 -4.59
N PRO A 270 3.03 -4.87 -3.28
CA PRO A 270 3.46 -3.78 -2.40
C PRO A 270 4.88 -3.27 -2.67
N TRP A 271 5.57 -3.75 -3.71
CA TRP A 271 7.02 -3.62 -3.86
C TRP A 271 7.41 -3.02 -5.21
N GLY A 272 6.90 -1.83 -5.48
CA GLY A 272 7.55 -0.88 -6.38
C GLY A 272 8.92 -0.49 -5.83
N LEU A 273 9.93 -0.59 -6.68
CA LEU A 273 11.35 -0.36 -6.42
C LEU A 273 11.64 0.96 -5.68
N GLY A 274 11.89 0.90 -4.37
CA GLY A 274 12.73 1.86 -3.63
C GLY A 274 12.32 3.34 -3.63
N GLY A 275 11.11 3.70 -4.04
CA GLY A 275 10.58 5.06 -3.94
C GLY A 275 9.92 5.29 -2.58
N THR A 276 10.15 6.45 -1.96
CA THR A 276 9.31 6.89 -0.86
C THR A 276 7.95 7.30 -1.41
N LEU A 277 6.90 6.99 -0.67
CA LEU A 277 5.54 7.50 -0.89
C LEU A 277 5.27 8.54 0.20
N ASP A 278 6.21 9.46 0.35
CA ASP A 278 6.13 10.49 1.37
C ASP A 278 5.42 11.71 0.78
N TRP A 279 4.26 12.02 1.33
CA TRP A 279 3.43 13.15 0.93
C TRP A 279 3.44 14.21 2.01
N SER A 280 3.77 15.45 1.64
CA SER A 280 3.62 16.62 2.50
C SER A 280 2.60 17.58 1.91
N CYS A 281 1.48 17.74 2.59
CA CYS A 281 0.35 18.57 2.18
C CYS A 281 0.24 19.79 3.10
N ARG A 282 0.24 20.98 2.52
CA ARG A 282 -0.12 22.23 3.20
C ARG A 282 -1.50 22.65 2.75
N LEU A 283 -2.44 22.81 3.69
CA LEU A 283 -3.83 23.17 3.42
C LEU A 283 -4.12 24.64 3.78
N THR A 284 -5.13 25.21 3.15
CA THR A 284 -5.60 26.58 3.46
C THR A 284 -6.43 26.63 4.74
N GLY A 285 -6.18 27.63 5.57
CA GLY A 285 -7.03 27.95 6.73
C GLY A 285 -8.13 28.96 6.43
N GLN A 286 -8.25 29.44 5.19
CA GLN A 286 -9.15 30.55 4.83
C GLN A 286 -10.62 30.14 4.82
N VAL A 287 -10.91 28.93 4.35
CA VAL A 287 -12.28 28.41 4.16
C VAL A 287 -12.54 27.18 5.03
N PRO A 288 -13.82 26.87 5.34
CA PRO A 288 -14.18 25.62 5.98
C PRO A 288 -13.79 24.40 5.14
N LEU A 289 -13.25 23.37 5.79
CA LEU A 289 -12.75 22.14 5.16
C LEU A 289 -13.46 20.89 5.67
N GLU A 290 -13.88 20.02 4.75
CA GLU A 290 -14.21 18.62 5.02
C GLU A 290 -13.05 17.73 4.54
N LEU A 291 -12.46 16.95 5.45
CA LEU A 291 -11.32 16.08 5.16
C LEU A 291 -11.72 14.61 5.26
N ASP A 292 -11.47 13.85 4.20
CA ASP A 292 -11.66 12.40 4.16
C ASP A 292 -10.33 11.72 3.81
N LEU A 293 -9.77 10.96 4.75
CA LEU A 293 -8.45 10.37 4.64
C LEU A 293 -8.59 8.85 4.63
N GLU A 294 -8.35 8.24 3.47
CA GLU A 294 -8.26 6.78 3.32
C GLU A 294 -6.78 6.38 3.24
N VAL A 295 -6.26 5.84 4.34
CA VAL A 295 -4.83 5.69 4.54
C VAL A 295 -4.47 4.22 4.82
N GLY A 296 -3.61 3.61 4.00
CA GLY A 296 -3.24 2.20 4.11
C GLY A 296 -2.26 1.89 5.25
N ALA A 297 -1.04 1.46 4.90
CA ALA A 297 0.00 1.05 5.85
C ALA A 297 1.09 2.12 5.97
N ASN A 298 0.90 3.08 6.88
CA ASN A 298 1.69 4.31 6.88
C ASN A 298 1.88 4.94 8.29
N GLU A 299 2.73 5.97 8.36
CA GLU A 299 2.75 6.93 9.46
C GLU A 299 2.05 8.22 8.99
N ALA A 300 1.01 8.66 9.71
CA ALA A 300 0.25 9.86 9.37
C ALA A 300 0.35 10.90 10.50
N ARG A 301 0.71 12.14 10.15
CA ARG A 301 0.75 13.28 11.06
C ARG A 301 -0.14 14.39 10.52
N LEU A 302 -1.19 14.72 11.26
CA LEU A 302 -2.18 15.72 10.89
C LEU A 302 -2.14 16.86 11.91
N ASP A 303 -1.56 18.00 11.55
CA ASP A 303 -1.65 19.22 12.33
C ASP A 303 -2.74 20.13 11.76
N LEU A 304 -3.94 20.01 12.33
CA LEU A 304 -5.12 20.75 11.91
C LEU A 304 -5.38 21.98 12.79
N SER A 305 -4.48 22.30 13.72
CA SER A 305 -4.67 23.35 14.75
C SER A 305 -5.03 24.72 14.16
N ALA A 306 -4.37 25.10 13.06
CA ALA A 306 -4.58 26.36 12.34
C ALA A 306 -5.66 26.30 11.24
N LEU A 307 -6.36 25.17 11.09
CA LEU A 307 -7.32 24.94 10.01
C LEU A 307 -8.77 25.04 10.49
N ARG A 308 -9.69 25.37 9.57
CA ARG A 308 -11.14 25.44 9.84
C ARG A 308 -11.83 24.13 9.43
N VAL A 309 -11.42 23.00 10.01
CA VAL A 309 -11.96 21.68 9.65
C VAL A 309 -13.32 21.47 10.34
N THR A 310 -14.38 21.27 9.57
CA THR A 310 -15.74 21.03 10.08
C THR A 310 -16.08 19.54 10.16
N ALA A 311 -15.46 18.72 9.31
CA ALA A 311 -15.57 17.27 9.35
C ALA A 311 -14.20 16.64 9.04
N LEU A 312 -13.81 15.68 9.86
CA LEU A 312 -12.62 14.86 9.67
C LEU A 312 -13.04 13.39 9.72
N HIS A 313 -12.84 12.68 8.62
CA HIS A 313 -12.98 11.24 8.56
C HIS A 313 -11.62 10.62 8.27
N VAL A 314 -11.19 9.67 9.10
CA VAL A 314 -9.93 8.96 8.92
C VAL A 314 -10.21 7.48 8.95
N LYS A 315 -10.02 6.82 7.80
CA LYS A 315 -10.08 5.38 7.67
C LYS A 315 -8.68 4.85 7.45
N THR A 316 -8.21 3.99 8.36
CA THR A 316 -6.86 3.48 8.30
C THR A 316 -6.73 1.98 8.54
N GLY A 317 -5.80 1.35 7.80
CA GLY A 317 -5.48 -0.07 7.93
C GLY A 317 -4.55 -0.35 9.10
N ALA A 318 -3.25 -0.46 8.81
CA ALA A 318 -2.21 -0.72 9.80
C ALA A 318 -1.25 0.47 9.89
N SER A 319 -1.46 1.35 10.87
CA SER A 319 -0.80 2.66 10.88
C SER A 319 -0.50 3.19 12.29
N SER A 320 0.35 4.22 12.33
CA SER A 320 0.51 5.12 13.47
C SER A 320 0.02 6.50 13.05
N THR A 321 -1.06 6.98 13.65
CA THR A 321 -1.70 8.25 13.28
C THR A 321 -1.66 9.22 14.47
N GLU A 322 -1.08 10.39 14.27
CA GLU A 322 -1.10 11.51 15.21
C GLU A 322 -1.92 12.66 14.64
N ILE A 323 -2.91 13.13 15.39
CA ILE A 323 -3.86 14.15 14.97
C ILE A 323 -3.90 15.25 16.03
N VAL A 324 -3.57 16.48 15.64
CA VAL A 324 -3.87 17.68 16.41
C VAL A 324 -5.12 18.30 15.80
N LEU A 325 -6.21 18.36 16.57
CA LEU A 325 -7.49 18.87 16.10
C LEU A 325 -7.48 20.40 15.94
N PRO A 326 -8.46 20.99 15.23
CA PRO A 326 -8.58 22.45 15.10
C PRO A 326 -8.71 23.17 16.44
N ALA A 327 -8.01 24.31 16.57
CA ALA A 327 -8.13 25.17 17.75
C ALA A 327 -9.33 26.12 17.70
N ALA A 328 -9.81 26.48 16.50
CA ALA A 328 -10.82 27.52 16.31
C ALA A 328 -11.75 27.28 15.09
N ALA A 329 -12.35 26.08 14.99
CA ALA A 329 -13.25 25.72 13.89
C ALA A 329 -14.75 25.82 14.19
N GLY A 330 -15.13 26.24 15.41
CA GLY A 330 -16.53 26.24 15.84
C GLY A 330 -16.99 24.84 16.25
N TYR A 331 -17.49 24.04 15.32
CA TYR A 331 -17.83 22.64 15.57
C TYR A 331 -17.13 21.74 14.56
N THR A 332 -16.46 20.69 15.06
CA THR A 332 -15.81 19.68 14.23
C THR A 332 -16.32 18.29 14.59
N ARG A 333 -16.81 17.56 13.59
CA ARG A 333 -17.09 16.13 13.71
C ARG A 333 -15.88 15.31 13.29
N VAL A 334 -15.46 14.38 14.12
CA VAL A 334 -14.29 13.53 13.91
C VAL A 334 -14.74 12.08 13.97
N ARG A 335 -14.53 11.34 12.89
CA ARG A 335 -14.81 9.90 12.81
C ARG A 335 -13.52 9.16 12.46
N LEU A 336 -13.13 8.22 13.31
CA LEU A 336 -11.89 7.46 13.21
C LEU A 336 -12.24 5.98 13.09
N GLU A 337 -11.89 5.37 11.97
CA GLU A 337 -12.07 3.94 11.71
C GLU A 337 -10.71 3.30 11.47
N ALA A 338 -10.27 2.42 12.37
CA ALA A 338 -8.98 1.76 12.27
C ALA A 338 -9.07 0.23 12.30
N GLY A 339 -8.21 -0.42 11.50
CA GLY A 339 -7.99 -1.86 11.54
C GLY A 339 -7.05 -2.27 12.67
N ALA A 340 -5.74 -2.15 12.42
CA ALA A 340 -4.65 -2.52 13.32
C ALA A 340 -3.72 -1.32 13.58
N ALA A 341 -4.14 -0.35 14.41
CA ALA A 341 -3.48 0.96 14.47
C ALA A 341 -3.26 1.53 15.88
N ALA A 342 -2.30 2.45 16.00
CA ALA A 342 -2.13 3.32 17.16
C ALA A 342 -2.53 4.75 16.77
N ILE A 343 -3.59 5.26 17.39
CA ILE A 343 -4.10 6.61 17.14
C ILE A 343 -3.86 7.49 18.37
N LYS A 344 -3.23 8.64 18.16
CA LYS A 344 -3.05 9.69 19.15
C LYS A 344 -3.79 10.94 18.68
N VAL A 345 -4.75 11.39 19.47
CA VAL A 345 -5.51 12.61 19.21
C VAL A 345 -5.17 13.62 20.30
N ARG A 346 -4.76 14.82 19.88
CA ARG A 346 -4.59 15.97 20.75
C ARG A 346 -5.70 16.98 20.45
N VAL A 347 -6.51 17.26 21.44
CA VAL A 347 -7.50 18.34 21.44
C VAL A 347 -6.77 19.60 21.94
N PRO A 348 -6.69 20.71 21.19
CA PRO A 348 -6.04 21.94 21.67
C PRO A 348 -6.71 22.51 22.92
N GLU A 349 -5.98 23.22 23.77
CA GLU A 349 -6.56 23.94 24.92
C GLU A 349 -7.65 24.93 24.47
N GLY A 350 -8.67 25.14 25.31
CA GLY A 350 -9.83 25.98 24.97
C GLY A 350 -10.85 25.35 24.04
N VAL A 351 -10.60 24.13 23.55
CA VAL A 351 -11.56 23.33 22.78
C VAL A 351 -12.20 22.28 23.66
N ALA A 352 -13.53 22.28 23.70
CA ALA A 352 -14.31 21.26 24.40
C ALA A 352 -14.41 19.98 23.57
N ALA A 353 -14.51 18.80 24.20
CA ALA A 353 -14.64 17.54 23.49
C ALA A 353 -15.73 16.64 24.06
N ARG A 354 -16.34 15.86 23.17
CA ARG A 354 -17.18 14.71 23.49
C ARG A 354 -16.63 13.52 22.71
N ILE A 355 -16.31 12.43 23.41
CA ILE A 355 -15.55 11.31 22.87
C ILE A 355 -16.32 10.03 23.12
N HIS A 356 -16.76 9.42 22.02
CA HIS A 356 -17.40 8.12 21.95
C HIS A 356 -16.39 7.11 21.44
N VAL A 357 -16.18 6.07 22.24
CA VAL A 357 -15.17 5.05 21.97
C VAL A 357 -15.87 3.71 21.83
N GLY A 358 -15.78 3.08 20.66
CA GLY A 358 -16.43 1.82 20.32
C GLY A 358 -15.47 0.75 19.79
N GLY A 359 -15.91 -0.51 19.78
CA GLY A 359 -15.15 -1.65 19.24
C GLY A 359 -14.28 -2.40 20.27
N ALA A 360 -13.46 -3.33 19.78
CA ALA A 360 -12.59 -4.20 20.58
C ALA A 360 -11.20 -3.58 20.81
N LEU A 361 -11.17 -2.32 21.26
CA LEU A 361 -9.95 -1.58 21.55
C LEU A 361 -9.11 -2.31 22.61
N ALA A 362 -7.83 -2.57 22.33
CA ALA A 362 -6.92 -3.20 23.27
C ALA A 362 -6.40 -2.22 24.35
N GLY A 363 -6.43 -0.91 24.06
CA GLY A 363 -6.07 0.14 25.02
C GLY A 363 -6.73 1.47 24.71
N VAL A 364 -7.35 2.08 25.71
CA VAL A 364 -7.95 3.42 25.63
C VAL A 364 -7.36 4.26 26.76
N ASP A 365 -6.67 5.34 26.40
CA ASP A 365 -6.03 6.28 27.33
C ASP A 365 -6.57 7.69 27.07
N VAL A 366 -7.52 8.14 27.88
CA VAL A 366 -8.12 9.47 27.76
C VAL A 366 -7.70 10.30 28.97
N ASP A 367 -7.33 11.55 28.77
CA ASP A 367 -7.13 12.51 29.86
C ASP A 367 -8.45 12.78 30.58
N THR A 368 -8.70 11.99 31.63
CA THR A 368 -9.93 12.06 32.44
C THR A 368 -10.02 13.29 33.33
N VAL A 369 -8.91 14.01 33.55
CA VAL A 369 -8.93 15.30 34.27
C VAL A 369 -9.64 16.33 33.41
N ARG A 370 -9.36 16.33 32.11
CA ARG A 370 -9.97 17.25 31.15
C ARG A 370 -11.29 16.75 30.57
N PHE A 371 -11.41 15.43 30.39
CA PHE A 371 -12.57 14.77 29.81
C PHE A 371 -13.10 13.69 30.75
N PRO A 372 -13.74 14.08 31.88
CA PRO A 372 -14.33 13.10 32.79
C PRO A 372 -15.33 12.20 32.07
N GLN A 373 -15.39 10.93 32.49
CA GLN A 373 -16.32 9.96 31.93
C GLN A 373 -17.68 10.06 32.62
N VAL A 374 -18.74 10.33 31.85
CA VAL A 374 -20.12 10.41 32.34
C VAL A 374 -21.03 9.62 31.41
N GLY A 375 -21.73 8.61 31.93
CA GLY A 375 -22.67 7.81 31.14
C GLY A 375 -22.04 7.03 29.98
N GLY A 376 -20.78 6.59 30.14
CA GLY A 376 -20.04 5.84 29.11
C GLY A 376 -19.38 6.70 28.03
N VAL A 377 -19.48 8.03 28.14
CA VAL A 377 -18.90 9.00 27.19
C VAL A 377 -17.89 9.88 27.93
N TYR A 378 -16.73 10.15 27.34
CA TYR A 378 -15.80 11.14 27.89
C TYR A 378 -16.17 12.52 27.39
N ARG A 379 -16.26 13.50 28.28
CA ARG A 379 -16.79 14.80 27.91
C ARG A 379 -16.22 15.91 28.79
N SER A 380 -15.85 17.04 28.19
CA SER A 380 -15.48 18.23 28.96
C SER A 380 -16.70 18.88 29.61
N ALA A 381 -16.51 19.46 30.80
CA ALA A 381 -17.60 20.06 31.58
C ALA A 381 -18.30 21.24 30.87
N ASP A 382 -17.55 21.97 30.04
CA ASP A 382 -17.96 23.16 29.31
C ASP A 382 -18.56 22.89 27.92
N TYR A 383 -18.71 21.62 27.51
CA TYR A 383 -19.01 21.25 26.12
C TYR A 383 -20.28 21.86 25.52
N ASP A 384 -21.34 22.08 26.30
CA ASP A 384 -22.58 22.67 25.76
C ASP A 384 -22.42 24.18 25.48
N THR A 385 -21.56 24.86 26.25
CA THR A 385 -21.37 26.31 26.21
C THR A 385 -20.13 26.75 25.44
N ALA A 386 -19.20 25.84 25.15
CA ALA A 386 -17.95 26.15 24.47
C ALA A 386 -18.17 26.65 23.03
N ALA A 387 -17.46 27.72 22.67
CA ALA A 387 -17.46 28.30 21.32
C ALA A 387 -16.79 27.39 20.28
N HIS A 388 -15.82 26.59 20.72
CA HIS A 388 -15.11 25.61 19.90
C HIS A 388 -15.22 24.25 20.54
N LYS A 389 -15.76 23.28 19.79
CA LYS A 389 -15.98 21.93 20.29
C LYS A 389 -15.83 20.86 19.23
N VAL A 390 -15.39 19.69 19.67
CA VAL A 390 -15.16 18.52 18.82
C VAL A 390 -15.98 17.33 19.30
N GLU A 391 -16.57 16.61 18.36
CA GLU A 391 -17.23 15.34 18.62
C GLU A 391 -16.44 14.23 17.96
N ILE A 392 -15.90 13.31 18.76
CA ILE A 392 -14.99 12.25 18.32
C ILE A 392 -15.71 10.92 18.46
N GLU A 393 -15.88 10.22 17.36
CA GLU A 393 -16.31 8.83 17.29
C GLU A 393 -15.11 8.00 16.83
N ALA A 394 -14.68 7.05 17.65
CA ALA A 394 -13.54 6.21 17.34
C ALA A 394 -13.90 4.72 17.44
N GLU A 395 -13.66 4.00 16.34
CA GLU A 395 -13.81 2.55 16.23
C GLU A 395 -12.47 1.95 15.80
N THR A 396 -11.96 0.97 16.56
CA THR A 396 -10.82 0.15 16.11
C THR A 396 -11.12 -1.33 16.28
N ALA A 397 -10.58 -2.15 15.38
CA ALA A 397 -10.62 -3.61 15.55
C ALA A 397 -9.54 -4.09 16.53
N VAL A 398 -8.27 -3.70 16.32
CA VAL A 398 -7.13 -4.03 17.18
C VAL A 398 -6.21 -2.81 17.29
N GLY A 399 -5.94 -2.30 18.49
CA GLY A 399 -5.08 -1.13 18.61
C GLY A 399 -5.27 -0.32 19.89
N SER A 400 -4.63 0.85 19.90
CA SER A 400 -4.69 1.80 21.02
C SER A 400 -5.17 3.17 20.56
N LEU A 401 -6.04 3.79 21.35
CA LEU A 401 -6.45 5.18 21.21
C LEU A 401 -5.98 5.98 22.43
N SER A 402 -5.23 7.05 22.18
CA SER A 402 -4.91 8.04 23.22
C SER A 402 -5.54 9.38 22.86
N VAL A 403 -6.26 10.00 23.79
CA VAL A 403 -6.85 11.34 23.62
C VAL A 403 -6.42 12.25 24.76
N ARG A 404 -5.82 13.40 24.42
CA ARG A 404 -5.33 14.40 25.39
C ARG A 404 -5.81 15.80 25.06
#